data_AF-A0A819ETN4-F1
#
_entry.id   AF-A0A819ETN4-F1
#
_cell.length_a   1.000
_cell.length_b   1.000
_cell.length_c   1.000
_cell.angle_alpha   90.00
_cell.angle_beta   90.00
_cell.angle_gamma   90.00
#
_symmetry.space_group_name_H-M   'P 1'
#
loop_
_entity.id
_entity.type
_entity.pdbx_description
1 polymer ?
#
loop_
_entity_poly.entity_id
_entity_poly.type
_entity_poly.pdbx_seq_one_letter_code
_entity_poly.pdbx_strand_id
1 'polypeptide(L)'
;MAIPQNAGKSFIAGGLTIAILFLLMAGKLDFDNDHLLSKKVAEIFKLKDNYWVLLLLTAILNGLVAGFAALSGSLFRKMLSSKRRR
;
A
#
# COMPACT_ATOMS: atom_id res chain seq x y z
N MET A 1 -19.62 5.26 -0.54
CA MET A 1 -19.86 6.00 -1.81
C MET A 1 -18.60 5.89 -2.67
N ALA A 2 -18.62 5.16 -3.79
CA ALA A 2 -17.44 4.99 -4.64
C ALA A 2 -17.35 6.12 -5.69
N ILE A 3 -16.47 7.10 -5.43
CA ILE A 3 -16.25 8.24 -6.32
C ILE A 3 -15.62 7.73 -7.63
N PRO A 4 -16.26 7.93 -8.80
CA PRO A 4 -15.68 7.53 -10.07
C PRO A 4 -14.46 8.42 -10.38
N GLN A 5 -13.30 7.81 -10.50
CA GLN A 5 -12.05 8.48 -10.83
C GLN A 5 -11.42 7.86 -12.09
N ASN A 6 -10.55 8.62 -12.76
CA ASN A 6 -9.76 8.08 -13.86
C ASN A 6 -8.81 6.99 -13.33
N ALA A 7 -8.50 5.99 -14.15
CA ALA A 7 -7.76 4.79 -13.78
C ALA A 7 -6.43 5.10 -13.06
N GLY A 8 -5.66 6.07 -13.56
CA GLY A 8 -4.42 6.52 -12.90
C GLY A 8 -4.64 7.21 -11.55
N LYS A 9 -5.70 8.00 -11.41
CA LYS A 9 -6.07 8.63 -10.12
C LYS A 9 -6.52 7.57 -9.11
N SER A 10 -7.29 6.57 -9.55
CA SER A 10 -7.72 5.43 -8.73
C SER A 10 -6.52 4.63 -8.19
N PHE A 11 -5.49 4.40 -9.02
CA PHE A 11 -4.26 3.72 -8.60
C PHE A 11 -3.52 4.50 -7.49
N ILE A 12 -3.25 5.79 -7.72
CA ILE A 12 -2.53 6.62 -6.74
C ILE A 12 -3.34 6.79 -5.46
N ALA A 13 -4.65 7.03 -5.56
CA ALA A 13 -5.51 7.18 -4.40
C ALA A 13 -5.57 5.89 -3.56
N GLY A 14 -5.81 4.74 -4.19
CA GLY A 14 -5.85 3.45 -3.50
C GLY A 14 -4.49 3.06 -2.91
N GLY A 15 -3.43 3.23 -3.69
CA GLY A 15 -2.07 2.89 -3.29
C GLY A 15 -1.54 3.76 -2.15
N LEU A 16 -1.67 5.09 -2.23
CA LEU A 16 -1.24 5.98 -1.16
C LEU A 16 -2.06 5.78 0.11
N THR A 17 -3.36 5.52 0.00
CA THR A 17 -4.21 5.25 1.17
C THR A 17 -3.67 4.08 1.98
N ILE A 18 -3.41 2.94 1.32
CA ILE A 18 -2.92 1.75 1.99
C ILE A 18 -1.46 1.88 2.41
N ALA A 19 -0.60 2.48 1.58
CA ALA A 19 0.81 2.71 1.95
C ALA A 19 0.94 3.55 3.21
N ILE A 20 0.21 4.68 3.29
CA ILE A 20 0.25 5.59 4.45
C ILE A 20 -0.37 4.92 5.67
N LEU A 21 -1.55 4.30 5.52
CA LEU A 21 -2.23 3.61 6.62
C LEU A 21 -1.32 2.53 7.23
N PHE A 22 -0.70 1.71 6.38
CA PHE A 22 0.16 0.63 6.83
C PHE A 22 1.45 1.18 7.45
N LEU A 23 2.06 2.21 6.86
CA LEU A 23 3.26 2.85 7.42
C LEU A 23 3.01 3.41 8.83
N LEU A 24 1.89 4.08 9.04
CA LEU A 24 1.51 4.61 10.35
C LEU A 24 1.25 3.48 11.37
N MET A 25 0.53 2.44 10.97
CA MET A 25 0.18 1.32 11.85
C MET A 25 1.42 0.49 12.20
N ALA A 26 2.24 0.15 11.21
CA ALA A 26 3.47 -0.60 11.41
C ALA A 26 4.48 0.24 12.21
N GLY A 27 4.61 1.54 11.93
CA GLY A 27 5.47 2.43 12.69
C GLY A 27 5.05 2.56 14.16
N LYS A 28 3.74 2.63 14.43
CA LYS A 28 3.24 2.62 15.81
C LYS A 28 3.59 1.30 16.52
N LEU A 29 3.33 0.16 15.88
CA LEU A 29 3.63 -1.15 16.45
C LEU A 29 5.14 -1.35 16.67
N ASP A 30 5.97 -0.78 15.79
CA ASP A 30 7.41 -0.84 15.89
C ASP A 30 7.96 0.04 17.03
N PHE A 31 7.37 1.22 17.23
CA PHE A 31 7.67 2.12 18.34
C PHE A 31 7.28 1.53 19.69
N ASP A 32 6.07 0.95 19.79
CA ASP A 32 5.57 0.28 20.99
C ASP A 32 6.44 -0.96 21.37
N ASN A 33 7.26 -1.44 20.43
CA ASN A 33 8.12 -2.61 20.59
C ASN A 33 9.62 -2.24 20.61
N ASP A 34 9.99 -0.98 20.87
CA ASP A 34 11.36 -0.48 20.93
C ASP A 34 12.23 -0.87 19.71
N HIS A 35 11.61 -1.05 18.54
CA HIS A 35 12.24 -1.52 17.31
C HIS A 35 12.92 -2.91 17.42
N LEU A 36 12.61 -3.72 18.44
CA LEU A 36 13.29 -4.98 18.72
C LEU A 36 13.09 -6.02 17.60
N LEU A 37 11.84 -6.20 17.16
CA LEU A 37 11.48 -7.19 16.14
C LEU A 37 12.03 -6.79 14.78
N SER A 38 11.86 -5.53 14.39
CA SER A 38 12.31 -5.03 13.10
C SER A 38 13.83 -5.00 12.97
N LYS A 39 14.58 -4.76 14.06
CA LYS A 39 16.04 -4.96 14.11
C LYS A 39 16.44 -6.42 13.90
N LYS A 40 15.79 -7.37 14.57
CA LYS A 40 16.04 -8.82 14.36
C LYS A 40 15.78 -9.23 12.91
N VAL A 41 14.71 -8.72 12.29
CA VAL A 41 14.45 -8.97 10.87
C VAL A 41 15.51 -8.28 10.00
N ALA A 42 15.95 -7.07 10.34
CA ALA A 42 17.00 -6.37 9.60
C ALA A 42 18.34 -7.12 9.63
N GLU A 43 18.69 -7.78 10.75
CA GLU A 43 19.86 -8.65 10.85
C GLU A 43 19.79 -9.84 9.89
N ILE A 44 18.62 -10.49 9.76
CA ILE A 44 18.41 -11.59 8.80
C ILE A 44 18.72 -11.13 7.37
N PHE A 45 18.31 -9.91 7.02
CA PHE A 45 18.56 -9.31 5.71
C PHE A 45 19.92 -8.60 5.60
N LYS A 46 20.79 -8.68 6.62
CA LYS A 46 22.11 -8.03 6.68
C LYS A 46 22.06 -6.51 6.48
N LEU A 47 20.98 -5.86 6.94
CA LEU A 47 20.70 -4.43 6.75
C LEU A 47 21.35 -3.51 7.81
N LYS A 48 22.28 -4.02 8.64
CA LYS A 48 23.00 -3.25 9.70
C LYS A 48 22.06 -2.37 10.54
N ASP A 49 21.06 -2.99 11.15
CA ASP A 49 20.06 -2.32 12.01
C ASP A 49 19.17 -1.26 11.34
N ASN A 50 19.19 -1.16 10.00
CA ASN A 50 18.34 -0.21 9.29
C ASN A 50 16.89 -0.72 9.15
N TYR A 51 16.18 -0.79 10.28
CA TYR A 51 14.80 -1.26 10.38
C TYR A 51 13.82 -0.39 9.57
N TRP A 52 14.13 0.89 9.35
CA TRP A 52 13.34 1.81 8.52
C TRP A 52 13.17 1.33 7.08
N VAL A 53 14.19 0.65 6.52
CA VAL A 53 14.12 0.10 5.16
C VAL A 53 13.03 -0.96 5.06
N LEU A 54 12.85 -1.78 6.10
CA LEU A 54 11.79 -2.80 6.12
C LEU A 54 10.41 -2.16 6.15
N LEU A 55 10.20 -1.16 7.02
CA LEU A 55 8.94 -0.42 7.11
C LEU A 55 8.56 0.25 5.77
N LEU A 56 9.52 0.92 5.14
CA LEU A 56 9.31 1.57 3.83
C LEU A 56 9.03 0.55 2.74
N LEU A 57 9.80 -0.54 2.68
CA LEU A 57 9.60 -1.59 1.69
C LEU A 57 8.20 -2.21 1.82
N THR A 58 7.80 -2.55 3.04
CA THR A 58 6.47 -3.11 3.32
C THR A 58 5.35 -2.12 2.94
N ALA A 59 5.50 -0.83 3.26
CA ALA A 59 4.52 0.18 2.88
C ALA A 59 4.40 0.34 1.35
N ILE A 60 5.54 0.34 0.63
CA ILE A 60 5.56 0.41 -0.83
C ILE A 60 4.88 -0.80 -1.46
N LEU A 61 5.19 -2.02 -0.99
CA LEU A 61 4.59 -3.25 -1.50
C LEU A 61 3.07 -3.27 -1.30
N ASN A 62 2.60 -2.91 -0.10
CA ASN A 62 1.17 -2.80 0.18
C ASN A 62 0.50 -1.74 -0.69
N GLY A 63 1.14 -0.57 -0.85
CA GLY A 63 0.66 0.49 -1.73
C GLY A 63 0.55 0.06 -3.19
N LEU A 64 1.53 -0.70 -3.69
CA LEU A 64 1.54 -1.21 -5.05
C LEU A 64 0.39 -2.20 -5.28
N VAL A 65 0.21 -3.17 -4.36
CA VAL A 65 -0.89 -4.15 -4.40
C VAL A 65 -2.24 -3.46 -4.35
N ALA A 66 -2.43 -2.51 -3.44
CA ALA A 66 -3.66 -1.74 -3.32
C ALA A 66 -3.93 -0.85 -4.55
N GLY A 67 -2.89 -0.25 -5.12
CA GLY A 67 -2.99 0.54 -6.35
C GLY A 67 -3.49 -0.31 -7.51
N PHE A 68 -2.93 -1.51 -7.71
CA PHE A 68 -3.38 -2.43 -8.75
C PHE A 68 -4.82 -2.93 -8.53
N ALA A 69 -5.21 -3.18 -7.28
CA ALA A 69 -6.58 -3.53 -6.93
C ALA A 69 -7.57 -2.39 -7.28
N ALA A 70 -7.22 -1.14 -6.93
CA ALA A 70 -8.02 0.03 -7.25
C ALA A 70 -8.11 0.29 -8.76
N LEU A 71 -7.00 0.10 -9.49
CA LEU A 71 -6.96 0.20 -10.95
C LEU A 71 -7.89 -0.84 -11.61
N SER A 72 -7.81 -2.09 -11.15
CA SER A 72 -8.64 -3.19 -11.65
C SER A 72 -10.13 -2.90 -11.45
N GLY A 73 -10.52 -2.45 -10.24
CA GLY A 73 -11.89 -2.04 -9.96
C GLY A 73 -12.37 -0.87 -10.84
N SER A 74 -11.50 0.11 -11.09
CA SER A 74 -11.79 1.27 -11.95
C SER A 74 -12.01 0.87 -13.40
N LEU A 75 -11.16 -0.01 -13.95
CA LEU A 75 -11.27 -0.50 -15.32
C LEU A 75 -12.49 -1.41 -15.50
N PHE A 76 -12.74 -2.31 -14.53
CA PHE A 76 -13.90 -3.17 -14.53
C PHE A 76 -15.21 -2.38 -14.54
N ARG A 77 -15.31 -1.33 -13.72
CA ARG A 77 -16.46 -0.41 -13.71
C ARG A 77 -16.64 0.29 -15.06
N LYS A 78 -15.55 0.77 -15.67
CA LYS A 78 -15.59 1.40 -16.99
C LYS A 78 -16.15 0.45 -18.05
N MET A 79 -15.69 -0.81 -18.05
CA MET A 79 -16.18 -1.85 -18.96
C MET A 79 -17.69 -2.11 -18.79
N LEU A 80 -18.16 -2.26 -17.54
CA LEU A 80 -19.59 -2.44 -17.25
C LEU A 80 -20.45 -1.24 -17.67
N SER A 81 -19.97 -0.02 -17.42
CA SER A 81 -20.69 1.20 -17.80
C SER A 81 -20.76 1.41 -19.31
N SER A 82 -19.75 0.94 -20.06
CA SER A 82 -19.73 0.97 -21.52
C SER A 82 -20.75 -0.03 -22.10
N LYS A 83 -20.79 -1.26 -21.54
CA LYS A 83 -21.74 -2.30 -21.98
C LYS A 83 -23.19 -1.89 -21.74
N ARG A 84 -23.49 -1.14 -20.67
CA ARG A 84 -24.86 -0.66 -20.37
C ARG A 84 -25.37 0.43 -21.32
N ARG A 85 -24.48 1.06 -22.11
CA ARG A 85 -24.84 2.11 -23.08
C ARG A 85 -24.98 1.59 -24.53
N ARG A 86 -24.70 0.31 -24.76
CA ARG A 86 -24.96 -0.40 -26.03
C ARG A 86 -26.11 -1.37 -25.83
#